data_AF-A0A539CTU4-F1
#
_entry.id   AF-A0A539CTU4-F1
#
_cell.length_a   1.000
_cell.length_b   1.000
_cell.length_c   1.000
_cell.angle_alpha   90.00
_cell.angle_beta   90.00
_cell.angle_gamma   90.00
#
_symmetry.space_group_name_H-M   'P 1'
#
loop_
_entity.id
_entity.type
_entity.pdbx_description
1 polymer ?
#
loop_
_entity_poly.entity_id
_entity_poly.type
_entity_poly.pdbx_seq_one_letter_code
_entity_poly.pdbx_strand_id
1 'polypeptide(L)'
;MWQADIAVEAAAVAVAAAVNLDRLAEDLMIFSSAGFGFVKLADRHARASKIMPHKRNPYALSFVRAVANRLIGSQAGIAAAARTPSGQMDNRLFTYEAVPDVVRSASESACLVAECVGGLRINEARACAALDDRSTCASDLAERLMLATGIDYRAAHGVVGRLVGALEASGRSLAEATATDVSNGLRAAGMPTDGVTDGLVAAALDPASCIAVRADVGGAAPEEVTAMASALTNAVTHHRHRIEAARTQREAALRRLHADAEAFAEGGQ
;
A
#
# COMPACT_ATOMS: atom_id res chain seq x y z
N MET A 1 -20.76 -29.44 3.26
CA MET A 1 -19.70 -30.46 3.44
C MET A 1 -19.04 -30.81 2.10
N TRP A 2 -19.78 -31.16 1.05
CA TRP A 2 -19.21 -31.58 -0.24
C TRP A 2 -18.50 -30.48 -1.06
N GLN A 3 -18.90 -29.23 -0.86
CA GLN A 3 -18.36 -28.05 -1.54
C GLN A 3 -16.88 -27.83 -1.22
N ALA A 4 -16.04 -27.84 -2.25
CA ALA A 4 -14.58 -27.71 -2.13
C ALA A 4 -14.10 -26.26 -2.22
N ASP A 5 -14.90 -25.44 -2.91
CA ASP A 5 -14.67 -24.04 -3.22
C ASP A 5 -14.58 -23.14 -1.98
N ILE A 6 -15.48 -23.31 -0.99
CA ILE A 6 -15.53 -22.43 0.20
C ILE A 6 -14.19 -22.39 0.94
N ALA A 7 -13.53 -23.54 1.11
CA ALA A 7 -12.24 -23.62 1.78
C ALA A 7 -11.14 -22.92 0.98
N VAL A 8 -11.14 -23.11 -0.34
CA VAL A 8 -10.17 -22.50 -1.26
C VAL A 8 -10.36 -21.00 -1.33
N GLU A 9 -11.60 -20.52 -1.39
CA GLU A 9 -11.96 -19.11 -1.45
C GLU A 9 -11.61 -18.39 -0.15
N ALA A 10 -11.98 -18.96 1.01
CA ALA A 10 -11.66 -18.38 2.31
C ALA A 10 -10.14 -18.20 2.49
N ALA A 11 -9.36 -19.21 2.11
CA ALA A 11 -7.91 -19.13 2.18
C ALA A 11 -7.32 -18.19 1.09
N ALA A 12 -7.91 -18.11 -0.11
CA ALA A 12 -7.51 -17.13 -1.13
C ALA A 12 -7.70 -15.68 -0.66
N VAL A 13 -8.82 -15.36 -0.01
CA VAL A 13 -9.08 -14.02 0.54
C VAL A 13 -8.07 -13.68 1.64
N ALA A 14 -7.80 -14.61 2.55
CA ALA A 14 -6.82 -14.42 3.62
C ALA A 14 -5.39 -14.22 3.08
N VAL A 15 -5.00 -14.97 2.04
CA VAL A 15 -3.71 -14.82 1.35
C VAL A 15 -3.62 -13.48 0.66
N ALA A 16 -4.67 -13.07 -0.06
CA ALA A 16 -4.70 -11.76 -0.72
C ALA A 16 -4.54 -10.62 0.30
N ALA A 17 -5.17 -10.72 1.46
CA ALA A 17 -4.95 -9.77 2.56
C ALA A 17 -3.48 -9.79 3.04
N ALA A 18 -2.92 -10.97 3.31
CA ALA A 18 -1.55 -11.10 3.79
C ALA A 18 -0.51 -10.61 2.77
N VAL A 19 -0.71 -10.80 1.47
CA VAL A 19 0.16 -10.28 0.41
C VAL A 19 0.13 -8.75 0.36
N ASN A 20 -1.04 -8.13 0.53
CA ASN A 20 -1.12 -6.68 0.62
C ASN A 20 -0.40 -6.13 1.87
N LEU A 21 -0.49 -6.85 2.99
CA LEU A 21 0.26 -6.50 4.21
C LEU A 21 1.78 -6.68 4.03
N ASP A 22 2.23 -7.71 3.33
CA ASP A 22 3.65 -7.93 2.99
C ASP A 22 4.19 -6.81 2.10
N ARG A 23 3.42 -6.32 1.12
CA ARG A 23 3.81 -5.17 0.29
C ARG A 23 4.07 -3.92 1.14
N LEU A 24 3.14 -3.58 2.03
CA LEU A 24 3.32 -2.46 2.96
C LEU A 24 4.50 -2.70 3.91
N ALA A 25 4.70 -3.93 4.38
CA ALA A 25 5.83 -4.29 5.23
C ALA A 25 7.15 -4.06 4.51
N GLU A 26 7.25 -4.41 3.22
CA GLU A 26 8.45 -4.18 2.41
C GLU A 26 8.74 -2.69 2.22
N ASP A 27 7.72 -1.90 1.87
CA ASP A 27 7.86 -0.45 1.72
C ASP A 27 8.37 0.20 3.03
N LEU A 28 7.79 -0.19 4.18
CA LEU A 28 8.24 0.29 5.49
C LEU A 28 9.65 -0.20 5.87
N MET A 29 10.05 -1.40 5.43
CA MET A 29 11.43 -1.88 5.60
C MET A 29 12.42 -1.02 4.81
N ILE A 30 12.08 -0.67 3.57
CA ILE A 30 12.90 0.22 2.73
C ILE A 30 12.96 1.62 3.34
N PHE A 31 11.81 2.19 3.67
CA PHE A 31 11.71 3.55 4.23
C PHE A 31 12.38 3.70 5.59
N SER A 32 12.49 2.63 6.37
CA SER A 32 13.19 2.64 7.66
C SER A 32 14.67 2.25 7.58
N SER A 33 15.16 1.88 6.39
CA SER A 33 16.58 1.59 6.18
C SER A 33 17.44 2.85 6.36
N ALA A 34 18.73 2.65 6.67
CA ALA A 34 19.64 3.76 6.93
C ALA A 34 19.85 4.68 5.71
N GLY A 35 19.70 4.17 4.49
CA GLY A 35 19.82 4.97 3.26
C GLY A 35 18.66 5.94 3.06
N PHE A 36 17.43 5.48 3.35
CA PHE A 36 16.22 6.29 3.20
C PHE A 36 15.93 7.08 4.48
N GLY A 37 15.65 6.40 5.59
CA GLY A 37 15.42 7.01 6.90
C GLY A 37 14.16 7.87 6.99
N PHE A 38 13.16 7.62 6.13
CA PHE A 38 11.89 8.36 6.08
C PHE A 38 10.97 8.04 7.23
N VAL A 39 11.02 6.79 7.73
CA VAL A 39 10.18 6.35 8.84
C VAL A 39 10.99 5.60 9.88
N LYS A 40 10.50 5.60 11.12
CA LYS A 40 11.08 4.86 12.24
C LYS A 40 9.99 4.07 12.94
N LEU A 41 10.15 2.75 12.97
CA LEU A 41 9.31 1.85 13.75
C LEU A 41 9.50 2.10 15.26
N ALA A 42 8.43 1.94 16.03
CA ALA A 42 8.51 1.90 17.49
C ALA A 42 9.45 0.79 17.98
N ASP A 43 10.11 1.01 19.11
CA ASP A 43 11.12 0.08 19.66
C ASP A 43 10.55 -1.32 19.91
N ARG A 44 9.29 -1.43 20.35
CA ARG A 44 8.59 -2.71 20.55
C ARG A 44 8.43 -3.57 19.28
N HIS A 45 8.52 -2.96 18.09
CA HIS A 45 8.38 -3.62 16.79
C HIS A 45 9.73 -3.84 16.08
N ALA A 46 10.82 -3.39 16.70
CA ALA A 46 12.18 -3.56 16.20
C ALA A 46 13.02 -4.38 17.19
N ARG A 47 14.10 -4.99 16.71
CA ARG A 47 15.10 -5.64 17.58
C ARG A 47 16.49 -5.10 17.29
N ALA A 48 17.25 -4.85 18.34
CA ALA A 48 18.69 -4.56 18.19
C ALA A 48 19.42 -5.79 17.64
N SER A 49 20.39 -5.56 16.76
CA SER A 49 21.32 -6.61 16.33
C SER A 49 22.22 -7.02 17.49
N LYS A 50 22.53 -8.32 17.59
CA LYS A 50 23.47 -8.85 18.59
C LYS A 50 24.92 -8.40 18.36
N ILE A 51 25.29 -8.09 17.11
CA ILE A 51 26.67 -7.71 16.73
C ILE A 51 26.81 -6.20 16.51
N MET A 52 25.76 -5.55 15.97
CA MET A 52 25.77 -4.12 15.64
C MET A 52 24.83 -3.36 16.59
N PRO A 53 25.34 -2.71 17.65
CA PRO A 53 24.51 -2.12 18.70
C PRO A 53 23.53 -1.04 18.19
N HIS A 54 23.91 -0.34 17.12
CA HIS A 54 23.10 0.70 16.50
C HIS A 54 22.08 0.16 15.48
N LYS A 55 22.24 -1.08 14.99
CA LYS A 55 21.38 -1.64 13.94
C LYS A 55 20.07 -2.12 14.52
N ARG A 56 18.99 -1.46 14.11
CA ARG A 56 17.60 -1.81 14.42
C ARG A 56 17.01 -2.63 13.29
N ASN A 57 16.64 -3.88 13.56
CA ASN A 57 16.02 -4.76 12.57
C ASN A 57 14.49 -4.66 12.69
N PRO A 58 13.75 -4.44 11.59
CA PRO A 58 12.30 -4.34 11.57
C PRO A 58 11.62 -5.71 11.70
N TYR A 59 11.85 -6.40 12.81
CA TYR A 59 11.49 -7.81 12.99
C TYR A 59 9.98 -8.07 12.84
N ALA A 60 9.13 -7.16 13.33
CA ALA A 60 7.68 -7.27 13.16
C ALA A 60 7.28 -7.30 11.66
N LEU A 61 7.90 -6.45 10.84
CA LEU A 61 7.67 -6.42 9.41
C LEU A 61 8.16 -7.71 8.76
N SER A 62 9.38 -8.18 9.08
CA SER A 62 9.90 -9.46 8.57
C SER A 62 9.00 -10.65 8.94
N PHE A 63 8.36 -10.63 10.11
CA PHE A 63 7.38 -11.64 10.50
C PHE A 63 6.13 -11.61 9.61
N VAL A 64 5.58 -10.43 9.32
CA VAL A 64 4.44 -10.27 8.38
C VAL A 64 4.76 -10.90 7.02
N ARG A 65 5.97 -10.67 6.50
CA ARG A 65 6.44 -11.28 5.24
C ARG A 65 6.50 -12.81 5.32
N ALA A 66 7.03 -13.32 6.43
CA ALA A 66 7.09 -14.77 6.66
C ALA A 66 5.70 -15.41 6.76
N VAL A 67 4.74 -14.71 7.38
CA VAL A 67 3.33 -15.14 7.40
C VAL A 67 2.78 -15.22 5.97
N ALA A 68 2.95 -14.18 5.14
CA ALA A 68 2.48 -14.20 3.76
C ALA A 68 3.03 -15.40 2.97
N ASN A 69 4.35 -15.67 3.07
CA ASN A 69 4.99 -16.82 2.46
C ASN A 69 4.36 -18.15 2.91
N ARG A 70 4.13 -18.32 4.21
CA ARG A 70 3.48 -19.51 4.76
C ARG A 70 2.06 -19.69 4.21
N LEU A 71 1.27 -18.62 4.19
CA LEU A 71 -0.12 -18.69 3.74
C LEU A 71 -0.24 -19.03 2.25
N ILE A 72 0.68 -18.54 1.41
CA ILE A 72 0.76 -18.92 -0.01
C ILE A 72 0.96 -20.44 -0.14
N GLY A 73 1.85 -21.05 0.65
CA GLY A 73 2.05 -22.49 0.68
C GLY A 73 0.81 -23.25 1.17
N SER A 74 0.16 -22.77 2.25
CA SER A 74 -1.07 -23.36 2.76
C SER A 74 -2.19 -23.35 1.73
N GLN A 75 -2.35 -22.26 0.97
CA GLN A 75 -3.34 -22.17 -0.11
C GLN A 75 -3.13 -23.23 -1.19
N ALA A 76 -1.88 -23.45 -1.61
CA ALA A 76 -1.55 -24.49 -2.57
C ALA A 76 -1.95 -25.88 -2.04
N GLY A 77 -1.69 -26.15 -0.75
CA GLY A 77 -2.11 -27.39 -0.08
C GLY A 77 -3.63 -27.55 -0.02
N ILE A 78 -4.35 -26.50 0.36
CA ILE A 78 -5.82 -26.48 0.44
C ILE A 78 -6.43 -26.74 -0.95
N ALA A 79 -5.94 -26.05 -1.98
CA ALA A 79 -6.38 -26.26 -3.36
C ALA A 79 -6.05 -27.68 -3.87
N ALA A 80 -4.93 -28.27 -3.47
CA ALA A 80 -4.59 -29.63 -3.82
C ALA A 80 -5.52 -30.66 -3.15
N ALA A 81 -5.85 -30.47 -1.87
CA ALA A 81 -6.77 -31.33 -1.11
C ALA A 81 -8.22 -31.27 -1.64
N ALA A 82 -8.61 -30.15 -2.28
CA ALA A 82 -9.91 -29.99 -2.91
C ALA A 82 -10.16 -30.95 -4.09
N ARG A 83 -9.11 -31.53 -4.69
CA ARG A 83 -9.21 -32.52 -5.77
C ARG A 83 -9.66 -33.86 -5.21
N THR A 84 -10.97 -34.10 -5.26
CA THR A 84 -11.61 -35.32 -4.77
C THR A 84 -12.85 -35.62 -5.61
N PRO A 85 -13.25 -36.89 -5.81
CA PRO A 85 -14.53 -37.21 -6.42
C PRO A 85 -15.70 -36.52 -5.71
N SER A 86 -16.73 -36.15 -6.47
CA SER A 86 -17.99 -35.67 -5.90
C SER A 86 -18.53 -36.68 -4.89
N GLY A 87 -18.85 -36.23 -3.68
CA GLY A 87 -19.32 -37.14 -2.63
C GLY A 87 -18.21 -37.85 -1.84
N GLN A 88 -16.94 -37.45 -1.97
CA GLN A 88 -15.84 -37.96 -1.13
C GLN A 88 -15.03 -36.82 -0.50
N MET A 89 -14.81 -36.89 0.82
CA MET A 89 -14.26 -35.78 1.61
C MET A 89 -12.99 -36.13 2.37
N ASP A 90 -12.60 -37.40 2.39
CA ASP A 90 -11.56 -37.92 3.28
C ASP A 90 -10.18 -37.28 3.01
N ASN A 91 -9.91 -36.88 1.76
CA ASN A 91 -8.68 -36.16 1.39
C ASN A 91 -8.61 -34.72 1.95
N ARG A 92 -9.69 -34.19 2.53
CA ARG A 92 -9.75 -32.82 3.10
C ARG A 92 -9.47 -32.76 4.59
N LEU A 93 -9.00 -33.86 5.22
CA LEU A 93 -8.77 -33.94 6.66
C LEU A 93 -7.93 -32.76 7.19
N PHE A 94 -6.80 -32.46 6.55
CA PHE A 94 -5.91 -31.37 6.96
C PHE A 94 -6.46 -29.98 6.59
N THR A 95 -7.43 -29.88 5.68
CA THR A 95 -8.07 -28.61 5.32
C THR A 95 -8.85 -28.02 6.49
N TYR A 96 -9.43 -28.87 7.35
CA TYR A 96 -10.17 -28.43 8.54
C TYR A 96 -9.27 -27.73 9.58
N GLU A 97 -7.98 -28.05 9.62
CA GLU A 97 -6.99 -27.34 10.43
C GLU A 97 -6.42 -26.12 9.69
N ALA A 98 -6.08 -26.31 8.40
CA ALA A 98 -5.38 -25.30 7.62
C ALA A 98 -6.21 -24.02 7.40
N VAL A 99 -7.51 -24.13 7.12
CA VAL A 99 -8.35 -22.95 6.83
C VAL A 99 -8.47 -22.02 8.06
N PRO A 100 -8.84 -22.49 9.25
CA PRO A 100 -8.83 -21.65 10.45
C PRO A 100 -7.46 -21.04 10.75
N ASP A 101 -6.38 -21.81 10.57
CA ASP A 101 -5.01 -21.32 10.80
C ASP A 101 -4.63 -20.18 9.83
N VAL A 102 -4.99 -20.33 8.55
CA VAL A 102 -4.76 -19.31 7.51
C VAL A 102 -5.50 -18.02 7.84
N VAL A 103 -6.80 -18.12 8.17
CA VAL A 103 -7.63 -16.95 8.50
C VAL A 103 -7.13 -16.25 9.77
N ARG A 104 -6.80 -17.02 10.80
CA ARG A 104 -6.24 -16.49 12.06
C ARG A 104 -4.91 -15.79 11.82
N SER A 105 -3.96 -16.44 11.13
CA SER A 105 -2.64 -15.88 10.86
C SER A 105 -2.70 -14.58 10.05
N ALA A 106 -3.59 -14.52 9.05
CA ALA A 106 -3.83 -13.28 8.30
C ALA A 106 -4.39 -12.16 9.19
N SER A 107 -5.32 -12.49 10.08
CA SER A 107 -5.93 -11.54 11.02
C SER A 107 -4.92 -11.01 12.05
N GLU A 108 -4.10 -11.90 12.64
CA GLU A 108 -3.04 -11.53 13.57
C GLU A 108 -1.95 -10.68 12.89
N SER A 109 -1.62 -11.01 11.64
CA SER A 109 -0.70 -10.20 10.82
C SER A 109 -1.25 -8.79 10.59
N ALA A 110 -2.55 -8.65 10.29
CA ALA A 110 -3.20 -7.36 10.14
C ALA A 110 -3.14 -6.53 11.44
N CYS A 111 -3.39 -7.16 12.60
CA CYS A 111 -3.25 -6.51 13.90
C CYS A 111 -1.81 -6.02 14.14
N LEU A 112 -0.81 -6.86 13.85
CA LEU A 112 0.59 -6.49 14.02
C LEU A 112 1.00 -5.31 13.11
N VAL A 113 0.54 -5.29 11.86
CA VAL A 113 0.77 -4.16 10.95
C VAL A 113 0.08 -2.89 11.47
N ALA A 114 -1.16 -2.99 11.97
CA ALA A 114 -1.86 -1.86 12.56
C ALA A 114 -1.09 -1.27 13.77
N GLU A 115 -0.52 -2.11 14.64
CA GLU A 115 0.33 -1.65 15.73
C GLU A 115 1.63 -0.98 15.24
N CYS A 116 2.25 -1.53 14.19
CA CYS A 116 3.44 -0.96 13.57
C CYS A 116 3.16 0.43 13.00
N VAL A 117 2.08 0.58 12.23
CA VAL A 117 1.64 1.86 11.65
C VAL A 117 1.25 2.85 12.75
N GLY A 118 0.50 2.41 13.76
CA GLY A 118 0.10 3.26 14.89
C GLY A 118 1.27 3.73 15.77
N GLY A 119 2.42 3.04 15.72
CA GLY A 119 3.65 3.43 16.40
C GLY A 119 4.71 4.06 15.48
N LEU A 120 4.41 4.27 14.20
CA LEU A 120 5.35 4.75 13.19
C LEU A 120 5.64 6.24 13.41
N ARG A 121 6.91 6.63 13.32
CA ARG A 121 7.32 8.04 13.31
C ARG A 121 7.84 8.41 11.94
N ILE A 122 7.35 9.50 11.38
CA ILE A 122 7.81 10.04 10.09
C ILE A 122 8.92 11.05 10.35
N ASN A 123 10.00 10.98 9.58
CA ASN A 123 11.06 11.97 9.55
C ASN A 123 10.82 12.90 8.37
N GLU A 124 9.96 13.89 8.57
CA GLU A 124 9.55 14.84 7.52
C GLU A 124 10.74 15.56 6.91
N ALA A 125 11.69 16.02 7.73
CA ALA A 125 12.89 16.70 7.24
C ALA A 125 13.70 15.81 6.27
N ARG A 126 13.88 14.52 6.60
CA ARG A 126 14.59 13.58 5.71
C ARG A 126 13.79 13.27 4.44
N ALA A 127 12.48 13.13 4.55
CA ALA A 127 11.61 12.89 3.39
C ALA A 127 11.62 14.10 2.44
N CYS A 128 11.53 15.32 2.96
CA CYS A 128 11.62 16.55 2.16
C CYS A 128 13.01 16.72 1.52
N ALA A 129 14.09 16.44 2.26
CA ALA A 129 15.45 16.51 1.73
C ALA A 129 15.70 15.50 0.58
N ALA A 130 14.99 14.38 0.55
CA ALA A 130 15.07 13.43 -0.57
C ALA A 130 14.48 13.96 -1.88
N LEU A 131 13.80 15.12 -1.84
CA LEU A 131 13.27 15.81 -3.02
C LEU A 131 14.17 16.96 -3.48
N ASP A 132 15.33 17.20 -2.84
CA ASP A 132 16.13 18.42 -3.04
C ASP A 132 16.59 18.63 -4.48
N ASP A 133 16.87 17.56 -5.23
CA ASP A 133 17.29 17.65 -6.64
C ASP A 133 16.13 17.94 -7.63
N ARG A 134 14.88 17.88 -7.13
CA ARG A 134 13.62 18.03 -7.88
C ARG A 134 13.47 17.09 -9.07
N SER A 135 14.26 16.03 -9.17
CA SER A 135 14.22 15.06 -10.28
C SER A 135 12.83 14.44 -10.47
N THR A 136 12.12 14.20 -9.36
CA THR A 136 10.74 13.68 -9.35
C THR A 136 9.72 14.63 -9.98
N CYS A 137 10.04 15.93 -10.09
CA CYS A 137 9.20 16.96 -10.70
C CYS A 137 9.41 17.09 -12.21
N ALA A 138 10.31 16.31 -12.82
CA ALA A 138 10.57 16.36 -14.26
C ALA A 138 9.30 16.08 -15.10
N SER A 139 8.43 15.18 -14.64
CA SER A 139 7.16 14.89 -15.31
C SER A 139 6.20 16.08 -15.25
N ASP A 140 6.12 16.78 -14.10
CA ASP A 140 5.32 17.99 -13.96
C ASP A 140 5.83 19.13 -14.84
N LEU A 141 7.15 19.27 -14.98
CA LEU A 141 7.74 20.22 -15.94
C LEU A 141 7.35 19.88 -17.37
N ALA A 142 7.43 18.61 -17.78
CA ALA A 142 7.02 18.20 -19.12
C ALA A 142 5.53 18.47 -19.38
N GLU A 143 4.67 18.15 -18.43
CA GLU A 143 3.22 18.37 -18.53
C GLU A 143 2.89 19.88 -18.62
N ARG A 144 3.50 20.72 -17.79
CA ARG A 144 3.25 22.17 -17.82
C ARG A 144 3.77 22.81 -19.10
N LEU A 145 4.89 22.34 -19.64
CA LEU A 145 5.39 22.80 -20.94
C LEU A 145 4.45 22.42 -22.09
N MET A 146 3.95 21.18 -22.09
CA MET A 146 2.94 20.72 -23.05
C MET A 146 1.72 21.64 -23.02
N LEU A 147 1.18 21.93 -21.83
CA LEU A 147 0.00 22.78 -21.66
C LEU A 147 0.26 24.25 -22.07
N ALA A 148 1.40 24.82 -21.71
CA ALA A 148 1.70 26.23 -21.97
C ALA A 148 2.07 26.52 -23.43
N THR A 149 2.75 25.57 -24.10
CA THR A 149 3.30 25.78 -25.44
C THR A 149 2.51 25.06 -26.55
N GLY A 150 1.60 24.15 -26.19
CA GLY A 150 0.79 23.37 -27.13
C GLY A 150 1.53 22.26 -27.87
N ILE A 151 2.79 21.97 -27.52
CA ILE A 151 3.54 20.83 -28.06
C ILE A 151 2.98 19.51 -27.51
N ASP A 152 3.24 18.39 -28.18
CA ASP A 152 2.84 17.08 -27.67
C ASP A 152 3.68 16.63 -26.46
N TYR A 153 3.13 15.74 -25.63
CA TYR A 153 3.81 15.30 -24.40
C TYR A 153 5.16 14.60 -24.68
N ARG A 154 5.29 13.87 -25.80
CA ARG A 154 6.55 13.18 -26.12
C ARG A 154 7.65 14.18 -26.47
N ALA A 155 7.29 15.25 -27.18
CA ALA A 155 8.16 16.39 -27.42
C ALA A 155 8.61 17.05 -26.11
N ALA A 156 7.66 17.41 -25.24
CA ALA A 156 7.96 18.03 -23.93
C ALA A 156 8.85 17.13 -23.06
N HIS A 157 8.50 15.85 -22.93
CA HIS A 157 9.29 14.85 -22.22
C HIS A 157 10.72 14.72 -22.78
N GLY A 158 10.86 14.73 -24.11
CA GLY A 158 12.16 14.69 -24.77
C GLY A 158 13.02 15.92 -24.46
N VAL A 159 12.42 17.11 -24.40
CA VAL A 159 13.11 18.36 -24.04
C VAL A 159 13.56 18.31 -22.58
N VAL A 160 12.66 17.95 -21.65
CA VAL A 160 12.99 17.85 -20.22
C VAL A 160 14.05 16.78 -19.96
N GLY A 161 13.97 15.61 -20.62
CA GLY A 161 15.00 14.57 -20.48
C GLY A 161 16.40 15.02 -20.92
N ARG A 162 16.49 15.76 -22.03
CA ARG A 162 17.76 16.37 -22.47
C ARG A 162 18.24 17.46 -21.52
N LEU A 163 17.32 18.27 -21.00
CA LEU A 163 17.63 19.30 -20.01
C LEU A 163 18.23 18.68 -18.73
N VAL A 164 17.60 17.64 -18.18
CA VAL A 164 18.10 16.91 -17.01
C VAL A 164 19.51 16.39 -17.28
N GLY A 165 19.74 15.71 -18.40
CA GLY A 165 21.08 15.22 -18.74
C GLY A 165 22.12 16.33 -18.93
N ALA A 166 21.73 17.49 -19.47
CA ALA A 166 22.61 18.65 -19.61
C ALA A 166 22.94 19.30 -18.26
N LEU A 167 21.97 19.38 -17.34
CA LEU A 167 22.18 19.88 -15.99
C LEU A 167 23.14 18.96 -15.23
N GLU A 168 22.89 17.65 -15.24
CA GLU A 168 23.77 16.64 -14.62
C GLU A 168 25.20 16.72 -15.14
N ALA A 169 25.38 16.84 -16.46
CA ALA A 169 26.70 16.99 -17.07
C ALA A 169 27.44 18.27 -16.64
N SER A 170 26.70 19.30 -16.20
CA SER A 170 27.22 20.55 -15.67
C SER A 170 27.33 20.60 -14.14
N GLY A 171 27.04 19.49 -13.45
CA GLY A 171 27.03 19.43 -11.98
C GLY A 171 25.86 20.19 -11.34
N ARG A 172 24.81 20.49 -12.11
CA ARG A 172 23.57 21.13 -11.65
C ARG A 172 22.46 20.09 -11.51
N SER A 173 21.51 20.36 -10.63
CA SER A 173 20.29 19.56 -10.48
C SER A 173 19.11 20.20 -11.20
N LEU A 174 17.99 19.46 -11.32
CA LEU A 174 16.77 20.03 -11.89
C LEU A 174 16.22 21.18 -11.03
N ALA A 175 16.48 21.17 -9.72
CA ALA A 175 16.14 22.26 -8.81
C ALA A 175 16.72 23.63 -9.22
N GLU A 176 17.83 23.64 -9.95
CA GLU A 176 18.53 24.83 -10.40
C GLU A 176 18.15 25.24 -11.84
N ALA A 177 17.18 24.55 -12.46
CA ALA A 177 16.74 24.86 -13.80
C ALA A 177 16.00 26.19 -13.87
N THR A 178 16.30 26.99 -14.88
CA THR A 178 15.68 28.30 -15.13
C THR A 178 14.76 28.25 -16.34
N ALA A 179 13.87 29.25 -16.50
CA ALA A 179 13.08 29.39 -17.73
C ALA A 179 13.98 29.58 -18.96
N THR A 180 15.18 30.14 -18.79
CA THR A 180 16.16 30.25 -19.87
C THR A 180 16.69 28.88 -20.30
N ASP A 181 17.04 28.01 -19.36
CA ASP A 181 17.49 26.65 -19.68
C ASP A 181 16.41 25.87 -20.45
N VAL A 182 15.16 25.95 -19.98
CA VAL A 182 14.00 25.31 -20.62
C VAL A 182 13.75 25.88 -22.02
N SER A 183 13.75 27.21 -22.15
CA SER A 183 13.55 27.89 -23.43
C SER A 183 14.64 27.54 -24.44
N ASN A 184 15.89 27.43 -23.99
CA ASN A 184 17.00 27.00 -24.85
C ASN A 184 16.79 25.56 -25.34
N GLY A 185 16.34 24.66 -24.48
CA GLY A 185 16.00 23.27 -24.83
C GLY A 185 14.89 23.17 -25.88
N LEU A 186 13.85 24.00 -25.74
CA LEU A 186 12.76 24.10 -26.73
C LEU A 186 13.23 24.68 -28.06
N ARG A 187 14.00 25.79 -28.05
CA ARG A 187 14.55 26.37 -29.29
C ARG A 187 15.46 25.41 -30.03
N ALA A 188 16.33 24.70 -29.32
CA ALA A 188 17.20 23.68 -29.92
C ALA A 188 16.41 22.54 -30.58
N ALA A 189 15.18 22.28 -30.11
CA ALA A 189 14.26 21.31 -30.69
C ALA A 189 13.33 21.90 -31.76
N GLY A 190 13.46 23.19 -32.11
CA GLY A 190 12.57 23.86 -33.06
C GLY A 190 11.14 24.05 -32.54
N MET A 191 10.95 24.12 -31.22
CA MET A 191 9.65 24.20 -30.56
C MET A 191 9.33 25.61 -30.07
N PRO A 192 8.04 25.97 -29.96
CA PRO A 192 7.62 27.26 -29.40
C PRO A 192 8.09 27.43 -27.96
N THR A 193 8.48 28.65 -27.61
CA THR A 193 8.85 29.06 -26.24
C THR A 193 7.82 29.97 -25.59
N ASP A 194 6.78 30.35 -26.32
CA ASP A 194 5.73 31.22 -25.80
C ASP A 194 5.05 30.55 -24.60
N GLY A 195 4.90 31.28 -23.49
CA GLY A 195 4.34 30.75 -22.25
C GLY A 195 5.35 30.14 -21.28
N VAL A 196 6.63 29.96 -21.68
CA VAL A 196 7.69 29.54 -20.75
C VAL A 196 8.14 30.73 -19.91
N THR A 197 7.72 30.75 -18.65
CA THR A 197 8.02 31.81 -17.68
C THR A 197 8.75 31.26 -16.47
N ASP A 198 9.46 32.12 -15.73
CA ASP A 198 10.06 31.72 -14.45
C ASP A 198 9.01 31.20 -13.46
N GLY A 199 7.81 31.80 -13.47
CA GLY A 199 6.69 31.33 -12.65
C GLY A 199 6.23 29.92 -13.02
N LEU A 200 6.19 29.58 -14.31
CA LEU A 200 5.86 28.23 -14.77
C LEU A 200 6.90 27.21 -14.29
N VAL A 201 8.19 27.52 -14.45
CA VAL A 201 9.28 26.61 -14.05
C VAL A 201 9.32 26.47 -12.53
N ALA A 202 9.19 27.56 -11.78
CA ALA A 202 9.13 27.52 -10.32
C ALA A 202 7.95 26.66 -9.82
N ALA A 203 6.76 26.82 -10.41
CA ALA A 203 5.59 26.01 -10.04
C ALA A 203 5.71 24.54 -10.48
N ALA A 204 6.47 24.25 -11.54
CA ALA A 204 6.74 22.89 -12.01
C ALA A 204 7.77 22.15 -11.15
N LEU A 205 8.63 22.88 -10.44
CA LEU A 205 9.72 22.35 -9.61
C LEU A 205 9.45 22.50 -8.11
N ASP A 206 8.27 22.97 -7.74
CA ASP A 206 7.79 22.98 -6.37
C ASP A 206 6.96 21.71 -6.09
N PRO A 207 7.44 20.77 -5.26
CA PRO A 207 6.71 19.54 -4.96
C PRO A 207 5.29 19.79 -4.42
N ALA A 208 5.06 20.86 -3.66
CA ALA A 208 3.74 21.17 -3.14
C ALA A 208 2.76 21.54 -4.26
N SER A 209 3.19 22.38 -5.20
CA SER A 209 2.45 22.69 -6.44
C SER A 209 2.20 21.45 -7.30
N CYS A 210 3.19 20.56 -7.45
CA CYS A 210 3.03 19.30 -8.19
C CYS A 210 1.98 18.38 -7.55
N ILE A 211 1.93 18.31 -6.22
CA ILE A 211 0.92 17.54 -5.48
C ILE A 211 -0.47 18.18 -5.60
N ALA A 212 -0.56 19.50 -5.45
CA ALA A 212 -1.82 20.23 -5.44
C ALA A 212 -2.63 20.10 -6.74
N VAL A 213 -1.95 19.97 -7.89
CA VAL A 213 -2.63 19.83 -9.19
C VAL A 213 -3.16 18.41 -9.46
N ARG A 214 -2.77 17.41 -8.66
CA ARG A 214 -3.27 16.03 -8.78
C ARG A 214 -4.62 15.89 -8.06
N ALA A 215 -5.61 16.67 -8.50
CA ALA A 215 -6.93 16.79 -7.90
C ALA A 215 -8.01 15.89 -8.55
N ASP A 216 -7.65 15.09 -9.54
CA ASP A 216 -8.55 14.06 -10.08
C ASP A 216 -8.83 12.96 -9.05
N VAL A 217 -9.93 12.23 -9.24
CA VAL A 217 -10.32 11.11 -8.36
C VAL A 217 -9.17 10.11 -8.21
N GLY A 218 -8.71 9.93 -6.96
CA GLY A 218 -7.58 9.05 -6.63
C GLY A 218 -6.21 9.74 -6.70
N GLY A 219 -6.18 11.04 -6.93
CA GLY A 219 -4.97 11.86 -6.97
C GLY A 219 -4.35 12.13 -5.59
N ALA A 220 -3.18 12.77 -5.61
CA ALA A 220 -2.39 13.04 -4.42
C ALA A 220 -2.71 14.37 -3.74
N ALA A 221 -3.60 15.20 -4.32
CA ALA A 221 -3.97 16.48 -3.74
C ALA A 221 -4.55 16.29 -2.31
N PRO A 222 -4.28 17.22 -1.36
CA PRO A 222 -4.72 17.05 0.03
C PRO A 222 -6.23 16.82 0.19
N GLU A 223 -7.04 17.50 -0.62
CA GLU A 223 -8.50 17.36 -0.62
C GLU A 223 -8.92 15.94 -1.04
N GLU A 224 -8.34 15.41 -2.13
CA GLU A 224 -8.59 14.05 -2.62
C GLU A 224 -8.13 12.98 -1.64
N VAL A 225 -6.94 13.13 -1.04
CA VAL A 225 -6.44 12.21 -0.01
C VAL A 225 -7.36 12.20 1.23
N THR A 226 -7.86 13.37 1.63
CA THR A 226 -8.81 13.50 2.75
C THR A 226 -10.16 12.85 2.43
N ALA A 227 -10.65 13.02 1.19
CA ALA A 227 -11.87 12.40 0.71
C ALA A 227 -11.73 10.86 0.69
N MET A 228 -10.62 10.33 0.17
CA MET A 228 -10.33 8.89 0.16
C MET A 228 -10.25 8.31 1.58
N ALA A 229 -9.56 8.99 2.50
CA ALA A 229 -9.47 8.55 3.90
C ALA A 229 -10.85 8.51 4.58
N SER A 230 -11.71 9.50 4.29
CA SER A 230 -13.08 9.56 4.80
C SER A 230 -13.94 8.42 4.23
N ALA A 231 -13.83 8.14 2.93
CA ALA A 231 -14.53 7.02 2.29
C ALA A 231 -14.13 5.66 2.88
N LEU A 232 -12.83 5.43 3.12
CA LEU A 232 -12.33 4.23 3.78
C LEU A 232 -12.84 4.10 5.22
N THR A 233 -12.87 5.20 5.97
CA THR A 233 -13.41 5.23 7.34
C THR A 233 -14.89 4.85 7.38
N ASN A 234 -15.67 5.34 6.41
CA ASN A 234 -17.08 4.98 6.25
C ASN A 234 -17.25 3.51 5.90
N ALA A 235 -16.45 2.98 4.96
CA ALA A 235 -16.48 1.57 4.59
C ALA A 235 -16.16 0.65 5.78
N VAL A 236 -15.11 0.96 6.54
CA VAL A 236 -14.73 0.21 7.76
C VAL A 236 -15.85 0.24 8.80
N THR A 237 -16.48 1.41 9.01
CA THR A 237 -17.61 1.55 9.94
C THR A 237 -18.79 0.70 9.50
N HIS A 238 -19.13 0.74 8.20
CA HIS A 238 -20.19 -0.10 7.64
C HIS A 238 -19.91 -1.60 7.83
N HIS A 239 -18.70 -2.05 7.52
CA HIS A 239 -18.31 -3.45 7.73
C HIS A 239 -18.37 -3.86 9.20
N ARG A 240 -17.93 -2.99 10.11
CA ARG A 240 -18.01 -3.24 11.56
C ARG A 240 -19.46 -3.45 12.02
N HIS A 241 -20.39 -2.60 11.57
CA HIS A 241 -21.81 -2.75 11.88
C HIS A 241 -22.38 -4.07 11.35
N ARG A 242 -22.03 -4.46 10.13
CA ARG A 242 -22.46 -5.75 9.56
C ARG A 242 -21.93 -6.95 10.34
N ILE A 243 -20.66 -6.91 10.73
CA ILE A 243 -20.05 -7.96 11.55
C ILE A 243 -20.75 -8.07 12.90
N GLU A 244 -21.03 -6.94 13.55
CA GLU A 244 -21.67 -6.93 14.86
C GLU A 244 -23.12 -7.44 14.81
N ALA A 245 -23.90 -7.01 13.80
CA ALA A 245 -25.24 -7.52 13.58
C ALA A 245 -25.24 -9.05 13.36
N ALA A 246 -24.31 -9.56 12.55
CA ALA A 246 -24.17 -11.00 12.32
C ALA A 246 -23.77 -11.75 13.61
N ARG A 247 -22.90 -11.16 14.45
CA ARG A 247 -22.53 -11.74 15.76
C ARG A 247 -23.73 -11.81 16.70
N THR A 248 -24.48 -10.73 16.85
CA THR A 248 -25.69 -10.68 17.68
C THR A 248 -26.71 -11.72 17.22
N GLN A 249 -26.95 -11.84 15.91
CA GLN A 249 -27.86 -12.83 15.35
C GLN A 249 -27.41 -14.27 15.67
N ARG A 250 -26.12 -14.56 15.49
CA ARG A 250 -25.53 -15.88 15.79
C ARG A 250 -25.68 -16.22 17.27
N GLU A 251 -25.39 -15.28 18.17
CA GLU A 251 -25.52 -15.49 19.62
C GLU A 251 -26.97 -15.73 20.04
N ALA A 252 -27.93 -14.99 19.45
CA ALA A 252 -29.34 -15.22 19.70
C ALA A 252 -29.80 -16.60 19.20
N ALA A 253 -29.30 -17.05 18.04
CA ALA A 253 -29.58 -18.39 17.54
C ALA A 253 -28.99 -19.48 18.44
N LEU A 254 -27.75 -19.30 18.93
CA LEU A 254 -27.12 -20.24 19.86
C LEU A 254 -27.88 -20.32 21.19
N ARG A 255 -28.34 -19.19 21.74
CA ARG A 255 -29.17 -19.18 22.96
C ARG A 255 -30.49 -19.93 22.77
N ARG A 256 -31.17 -19.75 21.63
CA ARG A 256 -32.39 -20.49 21.30
C ARG A 256 -32.13 -21.99 21.19
N LEU A 257 -31.09 -22.38 20.44
CA LEU A 257 -30.71 -23.78 20.30
C LEU A 257 -30.43 -24.45 21.66
N HIS A 258 -29.78 -23.73 22.58
CA HIS A 258 -29.53 -24.23 23.92
C HIS A 258 -30.82 -24.43 24.71
N ALA A 259 -31.72 -23.45 24.69
CA ALA A 259 -33.02 -23.53 25.37
C ALA A 259 -33.89 -24.67 24.80
N ASP A 260 -33.92 -24.85 23.48
CA ASP A 260 -34.65 -25.94 22.82
C ASP A 260 -34.07 -27.31 23.24
N ALA A 261 -32.74 -27.42 23.36
CA ALA A 261 -32.07 -28.63 23.80
C ALA A 261 -32.35 -28.95 25.29
N GLU A 262 -32.39 -27.94 26.16
CA GLU A 262 -32.77 -28.09 27.57
C GLU A 262 -34.22 -28.56 27.71
N ALA A 263 -35.16 -27.92 26.99
CA ALA A 263 -36.57 -28.29 27.00
C ALA A 263 -36.80 -29.73 26.51
N PHE A 264 -36.07 -30.16 25.47
CA PHE A 264 -36.11 -31.53 24.98
C PHE A 264 -35.59 -32.53 26.03
N ALA A 265 -34.49 -32.20 26.72
CA ALA A 265 -33.91 -33.06 27.74
C ALA A 265 -34.82 -33.24 28.98
N GLU A 266 -35.63 -32.23 29.30
CA GLU A 266 -36.58 -32.25 30.43
C GLU A 266 -37.90 -33.02 30.13
N GLY A 267 -38.03 -33.63 28.96
CA GLY A 267 -39.20 -34.44 28.58
C GLY A 267 -40.31 -33.66 27.88
N GLY A 268 -40.00 -32.47 27.33
CA GLY A 268 -40.87 -31.82 26.35
C GLY A 268 -40.99 -32.68 25.08
N GLN A 269 -42.23 -32.96 24.66
CA GLN A 269 -42.53 -33.66 23.40
C GLN A 269 -41.84 -33.01 22.19
#